data_AF-A0A2S6AVK3-F1
#
_entry.id   AF-A0A2S6AVK3-F1
#
_cell.length_a   1.000
_cell.length_b   1.000
_cell.length_c   1.000
_cell.angle_alpha   90.00
_cell.angle_beta   90.00
_cell.angle_gamma   90.00
#
_symmetry.space_group_name_H-M   'P 1'
#
loop_
_entity.id
_entity.type
_entity.pdbx_description
1 polymer ?
#
loop_
_entity_poly.entity_id
_entity_poly.type
_entity_poly.pdbx_seq_one_letter_code
_entity_poly.pdbx_strand_id
1 'polypeptide(L)'
;MTTLMGTTSMMACADLLFSPVFHKHPNLKVAFSEGGIGWIPYLIERADYVWRKHKYYQNIHPTVQPSDLFRRNISGCFIEDDFGVKSRYETGVDNITWECDYPHSDSFWPKSRARAEEVFADVPDDEVHKMVELNTRRIYNFPEAGYTAHTADAGNPWRPNNGEPADASDTWLQGQQHGDTAEIKKSLGDLFTGSKA
;
A
#
# COMPACT_ATOMS: atom_id res chain seq x y z
N MET A 1 0.07 -16.84 -7.71
CA MET A 1 0.94 -16.39 -6.61
C MET A 1 1.73 -17.51 -5.97
N THR A 2 2.95 -17.24 -5.52
CA THR A 2 3.67 -18.12 -4.60
C THR A 2 3.56 -17.57 -3.18
N THR A 3 3.45 -18.44 -2.17
CA THR A 3 3.32 -18.07 -0.75
C THR A 3 4.46 -17.17 -0.24
N LEU A 4 5.56 -17.06 -0.99
CA LEU A 4 6.79 -16.36 -0.61
C LEU A 4 7.02 -15.07 -1.42
N MET A 5 5.96 -14.45 -1.96
CA MET A 5 6.07 -13.25 -2.80
C MET A 5 6.95 -12.14 -2.16
N GLY A 6 6.79 -11.91 -0.86
CA GLY A 6 7.52 -10.86 -0.13
C GLY A 6 8.98 -11.20 0.20
N THR A 7 9.44 -12.45 0.01
CA THR A 7 10.80 -12.84 0.43
C THR A 7 11.88 -12.13 -0.39
N THR A 8 11.70 -12.00 -1.70
CA THR A 8 12.66 -11.27 -2.56
C THR A 8 12.66 -9.78 -2.23
N SER A 9 11.49 -9.19 -2.02
CA SER A 9 11.33 -7.79 -1.61
C SER A 9 11.98 -7.52 -0.26
N MET A 10 11.83 -8.43 0.71
CA MET A 10 12.46 -8.34 2.02
C MET A 10 14.00 -8.36 1.92
N MET A 11 14.57 -9.27 1.11
CA MET A 11 16.02 -9.32 0.89
C MET A 11 16.54 -8.04 0.25
N ALA A 12 15.91 -7.58 -0.83
CA ALA A 12 16.30 -6.36 -1.51
C ALA A 12 16.15 -5.11 -0.61
N CYS A 13 15.11 -5.05 0.21
CA CYS A 13 14.92 -3.97 1.18
C CYS A 13 16.06 -3.95 2.20
N ALA A 14 16.43 -5.11 2.76
CA ALA A 14 17.55 -5.21 3.69
C ALA A 14 18.86 -4.71 3.06
N ASP A 15 19.17 -5.15 1.84
CA ASP A 15 20.36 -4.73 1.11
C ASP A 15 20.38 -3.22 0.88
N LEU A 16 19.26 -2.64 0.45
CA LEU A 16 19.15 -1.19 0.25
C LEU A 16 19.37 -0.40 1.53
N LEU A 17 18.78 -0.84 2.65
CA LEU A 17 18.88 -0.18 3.95
C LEU A 17 20.29 -0.18 4.53
N PHE A 18 21.08 -1.23 4.29
CA PHE A 18 22.47 -1.31 4.75
C PHE A 18 23.49 -0.82 3.70
N SER A 19 23.06 -0.62 2.46
CA SER A 19 23.91 -0.03 1.42
C SER A 19 24.08 1.49 1.61
N PRO A 20 25.13 2.10 1.01
CA PRO A 20 25.29 3.55 1.03
C PRO A 20 24.33 4.31 0.09
N VAL A 21 23.40 3.63 -0.60
CA VAL A 21 22.64 4.22 -1.71
C VAL A 21 21.82 5.44 -1.29
N PHE A 22 21.09 5.35 -0.18
CA PHE A 22 20.25 6.45 0.33
C PHE A 22 21.06 7.55 1.03
N HIS A 23 22.32 7.28 1.36
CA HIS A 23 23.24 8.30 1.84
C HIS A 23 23.81 9.12 0.67
N LYS A 24 24.13 8.46 -0.44
CA LYS A 24 24.61 9.12 -1.67
C LYS A 24 23.49 9.81 -2.44
N HIS A 25 22.28 9.23 -2.40
CA HIS A 25 21.11 9.69 -3.14
C HIS A 25 19.91 9.85 -2.18
N PRO A 26 19.89 10.87 -1.32
CA PRO A 26 18.86 11.03 -0.29
C PRO A 26 17.44 11.20 -0.83
N ASN A 27 17.32 11.63 -2.09
CA ASN A 27 16.03 11.83 -2.77
C ASN A 27 15.57 10.61 -3.57
N LEU A 28 16.38 9.56 -3.70
CA LEU A 28 15.99 8.34 -4.41
C LEU A 28 14.79 7.69 -3.70
N LYS A 29 13.76 7.34 -4.47
CA LYS A 29 12.59 6.60 -3.98
C LYS A 29 12.60 5.19 -4.55
N VAL A 30 12.21 4.22 -3.73
CA VAL A 30 12.06 2.81 -4.13
C VAL A 30 10.69 2.34 -3.69
N ALA A 31 9.93 1.73 -4.60
CA ALA A 31 8.64 1.11 -4.32
C ALA A 31 8.74 -0.39 -4.55
N PHE A 32 8.32 -1.20 -3.57
CA PHE A 32 8.19 -2.64 -3.71
C PHE A 32 6.79 -2.98 -4.20
N SER A 33 6.60 -2.98 -5.53
CA SER A 33 5.37 -3.48 -6.18
C SER A 33 5.26 -4.99 -6.04
N GLU A 34 4.04 -5.50 -5.86
CA GLU A 34 3.68 -6.90 -5.65
C GLU A 34 4.42 -7.57 -4.47
N GLY A 35 4.95 -6.75 -3.55
CA GLY A 35 5.83 -7.23 -2.48
C GLY A 35 5.07 -7.69 -1.23
N GLY A 36 3.81 -7.31 -1.08
CA GLY A 36 3.11 -7.33 0.19
C GLY A 36 3.78 -6.39 1.22
N ILE A 37 3.12 -6.18 2.33
CA ILE A 37 3.56 -5.24 3.37
C ILE A 37 3.69 -5.88 4.76
N GLY A 38 3.11 -7.07 4.98
CA GLY A 38 3.10 -7.75 6.27
C GLY A 38 4.48 -8.14 6.83
N TRP A 39 5.50 -8.28 5.97
CA TRP A 39 6.88 -8.57 6.41
C TRP A 39 7.63 -7.32 6.88
N ILE A 40 7.17 -6.12 6.51
CA ILE A 40 7.92 -4.87 6.70
C ILE A 40 8.14 -4.56 8.19
N PRO A 41 7.13 -4.62 9.08
CA PRO A 41 7.33 -4.32 10.50
C PRO A 41 8.46 -5.12 11.12
N TYR A 42 8.47 -6.43 10.85
CA TYR A 42 9.50 -7.33 11.34
C TYR A 42 10.87 -7.02 10.74
N LEU A 43 10.97 -6.76 9.43
CA LEU A 43 12.26 -6.42 8.82
C LEU A 43 12.84 -5.15 9.45
N ILE A 44 12.04 -4.10 9.62
CA ILE A 44 12.50 -2.81 10.14
C ILE A 44 12.96 -2.94 11.59
N GLU A 45 12.20 -3.64 12.44
CA GLU A 45 12.62 -3.95 13.81
C GLU A 45 13.98 -4.66 13.82
N ARG A 46 14.13 -5.68 12.96
CA ARG A 46 15.35 -6.48 12.88
C ARG A 46 16.52 -5.68 12.32
N ALA A 47 16.30 -4.82 11.32
CA ALA A 47 17.32 -3.97 10.75
C ALA A 47 17.85 -2.96 11.78
N ASP A 48 16.96 -2.31 12.54
CA ASP A 48 17.37 -1.38 13.60
C ASP A 48 18.11 -2.12 14.73
N TYR A 49 17.72 -3.35 15.06
CA TYR A 49 18.47 -4.19 16.00
C TYR A 49 19.89 -4.48 15.51
N VAL A 50 20.05 -4.91 14.24
CA VAL A 50 21.35 -5.17 13.62
C VAL A 50 22.19 -3.89 13.61
N TRP A 51 21.60 -2.76 13.23
CA TRP A 51 22.26 -1.47 13.28
C TRP A 51 22.77 -1.13 14.68
N ARG A 52 21.94 -1.21 15.73
CA ARG A 52 22.36 -0.93 17.12
C ARG A 52 23.55 -1.79 17.56
N LYS A 53 23.59 -3.05 17.14
CA LYS A 53 24.65 -3.99 17.51
C LYS A 53 25.94 -3.78 16.73
N HIS A 54 25.86 -3.42 15.45
CA HIS A 54 27.00 -3.55 14.53
C HIS A 54 27.56 -2.24 13.98
N LYS A 55 26.85 -1.11 14.17
CA LYS A 55 27.17 0.19 13.53
C LYS A 55 28.55 0.78 13.83
N TYR A 56 29.26 0.32 14.85
CA TYR A 56 30.59 0.85 15.21
C TYR A 56 31.76 0.03 14.65
N TYR A 57 31.51 -1.17 14.11
CA TYR A 57 32.58 -2.08 13.68
C TYR A 57 32.28 -2.82 12.36
N GLN A 58 31.11 -2.59 11.76
CA GLN A 58 30.78 -2.98 10.39
C GLN A 58 30.72 -1.75 9.50
N ASN A 59 30.75 -1.95 8.18
CA ASN A 59 30.62 -0.88 7.20
C ASN A 59 29.16 -0.40 7.07
N ILE A 60 28.61 0.15 8.15
CA ILE A 60 27.24 0.64 8.29
C ILE A 60 27.29 2.10 8.73
N HIS A 61 26.38 2.93 8.24
CA HIS A 61 26.32 4.33 8.63
C HIS A 61 25.99 4.49 10.14
N PRO A 62 26.85 5.14 10.96
CA PRO A 62 26.78 5.00 12.42
C PRO A 62 25.68 5.82 13.11
N THR A 63 25.09 6.80 12.41
CA THR A 63 24.21 7.82 13.02
C THR A 63 22.78 7.85 12.48
N VAL A 64 22.48 7.10 11.41
CA VAL A 64 21.15 7.08 10.79
C VAL A 64 20.60 5.66 10.86
N GLN A 65 19.39 5.48 11.37
CA GLN A 65 18.80 4.16 11.54
C GLN A 65 18.18 3.67 10.22
N PRO A 66 18.19 2.35 9.96
CA PRO A 66 17.45 1.77 8.86
C PRO A 66 15.98 2.20 8.81
N SER A 67 15.28 2.30 9.94
CA SER A 67 13.90 2.79 9.96
C SER A 67 13.73 4.23 9.47
N ASP A 68 14.72 5.11 9.71
CA ASP A 68 14.70 6.48 9.17
C ASP A 68 14.86 6.48 7.64
N LEU A 69 15.74 5.61 7.13
CA LEU A 69 15.93 5.42 5.69
C LEU A 69 14.67 4.85 5.04
N PHE A 70 14.04 3.84 5.66
CA PHE A 70 12.79 3.27 5.16
C PHE A 70 11.70 4.32 5.08
N ARG A 71 11.40 5.03 6.18
CA ARG A 71 10.37 6.08 6.22
C ARG A 71 10.60 7.14 5.15
N ARG A 72 11.86 7.53 4.92
CA ARG A 72 12.21 8.57 3.96
C ARG A 72 12.20 8.09 2.51
N ASN A 73 12.66 6.88 2.21
CA ASN A 73 13.05 6.48 0.86
C ASN A 73 12.22 5.35 0.26
N ILE A 74 11.52 4.55 1.06
CA ILE A 74 10.90 3.30 0.60
C ILE A 74 9.39 3.34 0.76
N SER A 75 8.67 2.73 -0.18
CA SER A 75 7.28 2.35 -0.01
C SER A 75 7.05 0.86 -0.28
N GLY A 76 6.12 0.27 0.44
CA GLY A 76 5.62 -1.09 0.18
C GLY A 76 4.27 -1.03 -0.53
N CYS A 77 4.07 -1.90 -1.51
CA CYS A 77 2.81 -2.04 -2.22
C CYS A 77 2.17 -3.40 -1.92
N PHE A 78 0.84 -3.45 -1.95
CA PHE A 78 0.10 -4.69 -1.77
C PHE A 78 -1.17 -4.74 -2.63
N ILE A 79 -1.56 -5.96 -3.00
CA ILE A 79 -2.83 -6.29 -3.64
C ILE A 79 -3.85 -6.68 -2.57
N GLU A 80 -3.49 -7.70 -1.78
CA GLU A 80 -4.24 -8.24 -0.64
C GLU A 80 -3.26 -8.57 0.48
N ASP A 81 -3.45 -7.98 1.66
CA ASP A 81 -2.60 -8.22 2.83
C ASP A 81 -3.30 -7.76 4.12
N ASP A 82 -4.29 -8.54 4.59
CA ASP A 82 -5.07 -8.20 5.79
C ASP A 82 -4.18 -7.98 7.02
N PHE A 83 -3.12 -8.80 7.16
CA PHE A 83 -2.17 -8.67 8.27
C PHE A 83 -1.37 -7.37 8.14
N GLY A 84 -0.90 -7.06 6.93
CA GLY A 84 -0.22 -5.83 6.58
C GLY A 84 -1.05 -4.58 6.90
N VAL A 85 -2.32 -4.57 6.51
CA VAL A 85 -3.23 -3.44 6.78
C VAL A 85 -3.54 -3.31 8.27
N LYS A 86 -3.71 -4.43 9.00
CA LYS A 86 -3.86 -4.43 10.46
C LYS A 86 -2.62 -3.88 11.18
N SER A 87 -1.43 -4.14 10.64
CA SER A 87 -0.14 -3.69 11.19
C SER A 87 0.39 -2.39 10.58
N ARG A 88 -0.43 -1.65 9.82
CA ARG A 88 -0.04 -0.45 9.05
C ARG A 88 0.70 0.63 9.85
N TYR A 89 0.42 0.78 11.14
CA TYR A 89 1.11 1.78 11.97
C TYR A 89 2.57 1.41 12.24
N GLU A 90 2.89 0.12 12.30
CA GLU A 90 4.26 -0.36 12.47
C GLU A 90 5.06 -0.20 11.18
N THR A 91 4.41 -0.34 10.02
CA THR A 91 5.00 -0.03 8.71
C THR A 91 5.13 1.48 8.47
N GLY A 92 4.15 2.25 8.94
CA GLY A 92 3.95 3.66 8.61
C GLY A 92 2.94 3.82 7.47
N VAL A 93 1.78 4.41 7.76
CA VAL A 93 0.69 4.64 6.79
C VAL A 93 1.18 5.41 5.57
N ASP A 94 2.08 6.38 5.76
CA ASP A 94 2.63 7.19 4.67
C ASP A 94 3.59 6.40 3.75
N ASN A 95 4.01 5.19 4.13
CA ASN A 95 4.91 4.33 3.34
C ASN A 95 4.18 3.19 2.62
N ILE A 96 2.85 3.11 2.72
CA ILE A 96 2.04 2.05 2.12
C ILE A 96 1.34 2.57 0.86
N THR A 97 1.36 1.78 -0.19
CA THR A 97 0.54 1.97 -1.40
C THR A 97 -0.31 0.73 -1.68
N TRP A 98 -1.50 0.93 -2.25
CA TRP A 98 -2.33 -0.18 -2.75
C TRP A 98 -2.23 -0.28 -4.27
N GLU A 99 -2.27 -1.50 -4.80
CA GLU A 99 -2.34 -1.76 -6.24
C GLU A 99 -3.39 -2.82 -6.57
N CYS A 100 -3.96 -2.74 -7.77
CA CYS A 100 -4.90 -3.75 -8.25
C CYS A 100 -4.24 -4.89 -9.03
N ASP A 101 -2.99 -4.71 -9.47
CA ASP A 101 -2.19 -5.65 -10.28
C ASP A 101 -2.90 -6.21 -11.53
N TYR A 102 -3.62 -5.34 -12.25
CA TYR A 102 -4.25 -5.71 -13.51
C TYR A 102 -3.21 -6.12 -14.58
N PRO A 103 -3.43 -7.21 -15.36
CA PRO A 103 -4.57 -8.14 -15.37
C PRO A 103 -4.23 -9.51 -14.73
N HIS A 104 -3.30 -9.56 -13.79
CA HIS A 104 -2.72 -10.82 -13.32
C HIS A 104 -3.75 -11.73 -12.64
N SER A 105 -3.45 -13.03 -12.59
CA SER A 105 -4.34 -14.03 -11.96
C SER A 105 -4.58 -13.79 -10.47
N ASP A 106 -3.63 -13.10 -9.82
CA ASP A 106 -3.70 -12.77 -8.40
C ASP A 106 -4.42 -11.44 -8.15
N SER A 107 -4.73 -10.71 -9.23
CA SER A 107 -5.62 -9.56 -9.19
C SER A 107 -7.05 -10.00 -8.90
N PHE A 108 -7.76 -9.14 -8.18
CA PHE A 108 -9.21 -9.24 -8.05
C PHE A 108 -9.96 -8.61 -9.22
N TRP A 109 -9.28 -8.21 -10.30
CA TRP A 109 -9.93 -7.57 -11.46
C TRP A 109 -11.03 -8.48 -12.04
N PRO A 110 -12.23 -7.95 -12.36
CA PRO A 110 -12.64 -6.53 -12.32
C PRO A 110 -13.16 -6.01 -10.97
N LYS A 111 -13.16 -6.85 -9.92
CA LYS A 111 -13.67 -6.56 -8.57
C LYS A 111 -12.63 -5.98 -7.60
N SER A 112 -11.46 -5.54 -8.06
CA SER A 112 -10.38 -5.05 -7.18
C SER A 112 -10.82 -3.96 -6.21
N ARG A 113 -11.73 -3.08 -6.62
CA ARG A 113 -12.27 -2.01 -5.78
C ARG A 113 -13.12 -2.55 -4.63
N ALA A 114 -14.01 -3.50 -4.91
CA ALA A 114 -14.85 -4.12 -3.88
C ALA A 114 -14.01 -4.88 -2.86
N ARG A 115 -12.97 -5.61 -3.32
CA ARG A 115 -12.05 -6.29 -2.40
C ARG A 115 -11.27 -5.29 -1.54
N ALA A 116 -10.78 -4.20 -2.13
CA ALA A 116 -10.07 -3.17 -1.37
C ALA A 116 -10.98 -2.48 -0.34
N GLU A 117 -12.25 -2.22 -0.68
CA GLU A 117 -13.29 -1.75 0.25
C GLU A 117 -13.41 -2.67 1.48
N GLU A 118 -13.49 -3.99 1.28
CA GLU A 118 -13.52 -4.96 2.39
C GLU A 118 -12.25 -4.93 3.26
N VAL A 119 -11.07 -4.88 2.63
CA VAL A 119 -9.78 -4.86 3.35
C VAL A 119 -9.62 -3.60 4.19
N PHE A 120 -10.19 -2.47 3.73
CA PHE A 120 -10.11 -1.18 4.40
C PHE A 120 -11.31 -0.85 5.30
N ALA A 121 -12.26 -1.77 5.50
CA ALA A 121 -13.51 -1.47 6.20
C ALA A 121 -13.31 -0.86 7.60
N ASP A 122 -12.30 -1.32 8.33
CA ASP A 122 -11.96 -0.83 9.67
C ASP A 122 -10.87 0.27 9.69
N VAL A 123 -10.52 0.83 8.53
CA VAL A 123 -9.45 1.83 8.40
C VAL A 123 -10.04 3.23 8.24
N PRO A 124 -9.56 4.26 8.97
CA PRO A 124 -10.00 5.63 8.79
C PRO A 124 -9.84 6.14 7.34
N ASP A 125 -10.86 6.81 6.82
CA ASP A 125 -10.92 7.31 5.43
C ASP A 125 -9.68 8.11 5.00
N ASP A 126 -9.10 8.91 5.90
CA ASP A 126 -7.90 9.71 5.62
C ASP A 126 -6.65 8.85 5.43
N GLU A 127 -6.55 7.74 6.16
CA GLU A 127 -5.49 6.74 5.99
C GLU A 127 -5.70 5.92 4.71
N VAL A 128 -6.95 5.53 4.41
CA VAL A 128 -7.27 4.84 3.15
C VAL A 128 -6.89 5.73 1.97
N HIS A 129 -7.28 7.00 1.98
CA HIS A 129 -6.96 7.95 0.91
C HIS A 129 -5.45 8.11 0.71
N LYS A 130 -4.67 8.12 1.80
CA LYS A 130 -3.21 8.10 1.70
C LYS A 130 -2.70 6.86 0.98
N MET A 131 -3.13 5.67 1.41
CA MET A 131 -2.63 4.40 0.90
C MET A 131 -3.08 4.12 -0.54
N VAL A 132 -4.29 4.50 -0.92
CA VAL A 132 -4.82 4.24 -2.28
C VAL A 132 -4.43 5.31 -3.31
N GLU A 133 -3.95 6.48 -2.87
CA GLU A 133 -3.70 7.60 -3.78
C GLU A 133 -2.55 8.53 -3.37
N LEU A 134 -2.64 9.21 -2.21
CA LEU A 134 -1.76 10.34 -1.94
C LEU A 134 -0.29 9.94 -1.79
N ASN A 135 -0.03 8.75 -1.25
CA ASN A 135 1.32 8.21 -1.16
C ASN A 135 1.91 7.95 -2.55
N THR A 136 1.14 7.32 -3.45
CA THR A 136 1.52 7.10 -4.85
C THR A 136 1.85 8.42 -5.54
N ARG A 137 1.03 9.45 -5.36
CA ARG A 137 1.28 10.81 -5.89
C ARG A 137 2.62 11.37 -5.41
N ARG A 138 2.88 11.27 -4.11
CA ARG A 138 4.10 11.76 -3.47
C ARG A 138 5.35 10.98 -3.91
N ILE A 139 5.26 9.66 -4.02
CA ILE A 139 6.40 8.78 -4.33
C ILE A 139 6.81 8.89 -5.79
N TYR A 140 5.84 8.92 -6.71
CA TYR A 140 6.09 9.03 -8.14
C TYR A 140 6.13 10.47 -8.66
N ASN A 141 6.01 11.45 -7.75
CA ASN A 141 6.05 12.87 -8.06
C ASN A 141 5.02 13.27 -9.13
N PHE A 142 3.78 12.79 -8.98
CA PHE A 142 2.68 13.22 -9.82
C PHE A 142 2.35 14.71 -9.55
N PRO A 143 2.08 15.51 -10.59
CA PRO A 143 1.78 16.93 -10.42
C PRO A 143 0.46 17.15 -9.67
N GLU A 144 0.45 18.11 -8.73
CA GLU A 144 -0.76 18.48 -7.97
C GLU A 144 -1.85 19.11 -8.85
N ALA A 145 -1.45 19.81 -9.92
CA ALA A 145 -2.35 20.47 -10.85
C ALA A 145 -2.57 19.64 -12.12
N GLY A 146 -3.82 19.54 -12.58
CA GLY A 146 -4.18 18.94 -13.87
C GLY A 146 -4.43 17.43 -13.84
N TYR A 147 -4.22 16.75 -12.71
CA TYR A 147 -4.65 15.36 -12.57
C TYR A 147 -6.16 15.31 -12.30
N THR A 148 -6.92 15.00 -13.35
CA THR A 148 -8.32 14.59 -13.20
C THR A 148 -8.30 13.07 -13.06
N ALA A 149 -8.70 12.53 -11.91
CA ALA A 149 -8.92 11.10 -11.80
C ALA A 149 -9.99 10.74 -12.84
N HIS A 150 -9.59 10.06 -13.91
CA HIS A 150 -10.54 9.47 -14.84
C HIS A 150 -11.14 8.28 -14.12
N THR A 151 -12.34 8.45 -13.58
CA THR A 151 -13.14 7.31 -13.16
C THR A 151 -13.35 6.46 -14.41
N ALA A 152 -12.84 5.23 -14.41
CA ALA A 152 -13.15 4.24 -15.45
C ALA A 152 -14.66 3.95 -15.57
N ASP A 153 -15.47 4.56 -14.69
CA ASP A 153 -16.89 4.32 -14.48
C ASP A 153 -17.81 5.22 -15.30
N ALA A 154 -17.29 6.25 -15.99
CA ALA A 154 -18.10 7.10 -16.88
C ALA A 154 -18.55 6.29 -18.11
N GLY A 155 -19.68 5.58 -17.98
CA GLY A 155 -20.24 4.70 -19.00
C GLY A 155 -19.99 3.20 -18.78
N ASN A 156 -19.43 2.79 -17.64
CA ASN A 156 -19.21 1.37 -17.32
C ASN A 156 -20.43 0.79 -16.56
N PRO A 157 -21.21 -0.14 -17.14
CA PRO A 157 -22.41 -0.69 -16.50
C PRO A 157 -22.11 -1.60 -15.30
N TRP A 158 -20.84 -1.87 -15.00
CA TRP A 158 -20.43 -2.87 -14.01
C TRP A 158 -20.38 -2.39 -12.56
N ARG A 159 -20.32 -1.07 -12.29
CA ARG A 159 -20.62 -0.41 -10.99
C ARG A 159 -20.57 1.12 -11.13
N PRO A 160 -21.71 1.83 -11.13
CA PRO A 160 -21.71 3.29 -11.03
C PRO A 160 -21.08 3.71 -9.70
N ASN A 161 -20.16 4.67 -9.71
CA ASN A 161 -19.64 5.27 -8.48
C ASN A 161 -20.67 6.24 -7.88
N ASN A 162 -21.75 5.68 -7.33
CA ASN A 162 -22.86 6.42 -6.72
C ASN A 162 -22.82 6.47 -5.19
N GLY A 163 -21.73 6.00 -4.57
CA GLY A 163 -21.55 6.02 -3.12
C GLY A 163 -22.31 4.93 -2.35
N GLU A 164 -22.95 3.98 -3.03
CA GLU A 164 -23.68 2.88 -2.39
C GLU A 164 -22.77 1.64 -2.18
N PRO A 165 -22.85 0.96 -1.02
CA PRO A 165 -22.15 -0.30 -0.78
C PRO A 165 -22.60 -1.41 -1.76
N ALA A 166 -21.78 -2.45 -1.93
CA ALA A 166 -22.14 -3.59 -2.78
C ALA A 166 -23.45 -4.24 -2.28
N ASP A 167 -24.43 -4.44 -3.16
CA ASP A 167 -25.70 -5.03 -2.76
C ASP A 167 -25.61 -6.56 -2.65
N ALA A 168 -26.37 -7.14 -1.72
CA ALA A 168 -26.42 -8.60 -1.52
C ALA A 168 -27.20 -9.34 -2.63
N SER A 169 -27.77 -8.64 -3.61
CA SER A 169 -28.51 -9.19 -4.74
C SER A 169 -27.67 -9.38 -6.00
N ASP A 170 -26.43 -8.90 -6.01
CA ASP A 170 -25.44 -9.18 -7.05
C ASP A 170 -25.15 -10.68 -7.12
N THR A 171 -25.74 -11.33 -8.13
CA THR A 171 -25.85 -12.80 -8.26
C THR A 171 -24.52 -13.54 -8.42
N TRP A 172 -23.39 -12.84 -8.50
CA TRP A 172 -22.04 -13.40 -8.62
C TRP A 172 -21.24 -13.35 -7.29
N LEU A 173 -21.89 -12.96 -6.18
CA LEU A 173 -21.39 -13.02 -4.79
C LEU A 173 -21.83 -14.29 -4.05
N GLN A 174 -22.61 -15.17 -4.70
CA GLN A 174 -23.05 -16.42 -4.07
C GLN A 174 -21.87 -17.39 -3.91
N GLY A 175 -21.28 -17.41 -2.71
CA GLY A 175 -20.32 -18.45 -2.30
C GLY A 175 -19.02 -17.96 -1.66
N GLN A 176 -18.79 -16.65 -1.57
CA GLN A 176 -17.64 -16.10 -0.84
C GLN A 176 -18.17 -15.32 0.38
N GLN A 177 -17.70 -15.67 1.58
CA GLN A 177 -17.96 -14.89 2.78
C GLN A 177 -17.22 -13.57 2.65
N HIS A 178 -17.92 -12.55 2.18
CA HIS A 178 -17.43 -11.17 2.18
C HIS A 178 -17.63 -10.59 3.59
N GLY A 179 -16.66 -9.80 4.06
CA GLY A 179 -16.82 -8.99 5.25
C GLY A 179 -17.98 -8.01 5.06
N ASP A 180 -18.67 -7.65 6.15
CA ASP A 180 -19.77 -6.68 6.10
C ASP A 180 -19.23 -5.30 5.66
N THR A 181 -19.56 -4.90 4.44
CA THR A 181 -19.12 -3.60 3.86
C THR A 181 -20.02 -2.44 4.32
N ALA A 182 -21.08 -2.71 5.08
CA ALA A 182 -22.01 -1.68 5.57
C ALA A 182 -21.34 -0.69 6.55
N GLU A 183 -20.19 -1.01 7.13
CA GLU A 183 -19.44 -0.14 8.04
C GLU A 183 -18.40 0.76 7.34
N ILE A 184 -18.22 0.61 6.02
CA ILE A 184 -17.33 1.48 5.24
C ILE A 184 -17.92 2.89 5.20
N LYS A 185 -17.25 3.83 5.88
CA LYS A 185 -17.75 5.21 6.02
C LYS A 185 -17.79 5.99 4.70
N LYS A 186 -16.89 5.69 3.76
CA LYS A 186 -16.87 6.20 2.38
C LYS A 186 -16.36 5.14 1.43
N SER A 187 -17.01 4.98 0.28
CA SER A 187 -16.50 4.09 -0.76
C SER A 187 -15.16 4.59 -1.29
N LEU A 188 -14.33 3.70 -1.84
CA LEU A 188 -13.08 4.13 -2.48
C LEU A 188 -13.34 5.14 -3.60
N GLY A 189 -14.49 5.06 -4.26
CA GLY A 189 -14.86 6.02 -5.30
C GLY A 189 -15.16 7.42 -4.80
N ASP A 190 -15.64 7.56 -3.57
CA ASP A 190 -15.81 8.88 -2.94
C ASP A 190 -14.45 9.51 -2.62
N LEU A 191 -13.44 8.68 -2.30
CA LEU A 191 -12.07 9.15 -2.07
C LEU A 191 -11.42 9.64 -3.37
N PHE A 192 -11.58 8.92 -4.48
CA PHE A 192 -10.95 9.28 -5.77
C PHE A 192 -11.61 10.47 -6.50
N THR A 193 -12.90 10.74 -6.24
CA THR A 193 -13.65 11.77 -6.98
C THR A 193 -13.69 13.13 -6.29
N GLY A 194 -13.24 13.21 -5.04
CA GLY A 194 -12.96 14.43 -4.28
C GLY A 194 -13.74 15.67 -4.72
N SER A 195 -15.00 15.80 -4.28
CA SER A 195 -15.59 17.13 -4.10
C SER A 195 -14.70 17.87 -3.10
N LYS A 196 -14.01 18.92 -3.53
CA LYS A 196 -13.27 19.81 -2.65
C LYS A 196 -14.19 20.25 -1.50
N ALA A 197 -13.78 19.99 -0.27
CA ALA A 197 -14.20 20.79 0.88
C ALA A 197 -13.25 21.99 0.99
#